data_AF-A0A9Q0VBV3-F1
#
_entry.id   AF-A0A9Q0VBV3-F1
#
_cell.length_a   1.000
_cell.length_b   1.000
_cell.length_c   1.000
_cell.angle_alpha   90.00
_cell.angle_beta   90.00
_cell.angle_gamma   90.00
#
_symmetry.space_group_name_H-M   'P 1'
#
loop_
_entity.id
_entity.type
_entity.pdbx_description
1 polymer ?
#
loop_
_entity_poly.entity_id
_entity_poly.type
_entity_poly.pdbx_seq_one_letter_code
_entity_poly.pdbx_strand_id
1 'polypeptide(L)'
;MQSRVVPLEEGKDPAVSIKASQSKPFPIRPPSNLLHKMGDKELLWRASFVPGIKKYPFKRIPKIAFMFLTKGPLPLAPLWERFLKGHEGLYSVYIHPLPTFEAKFPSSSVFHRRQIPSQVRKCLY
;
A
#
# COMPACT_ATOMS: atom_id res chain seq x y z
N MET A 1 -67.86 19.71 38.33
CA MET A 1 -66.92 18.64 37.93
C MET A 1 -67.15 18.34 36.47
N GLN A 2 -66.22 18.71 35.59
CA GLN A 2 -66.03 18.12 34.26
C GLN A 2 -64.62 18.53 33.83
N SER A 3 -63.73 17.56 33.92
CA SER A 3 -62.31 17.64 33.60
C SER A 3 -62.14 17.75 32.08
N ARG A 4 -61.43 18.81 31.65
CA ARG A 4 -61.00 18.98 30.26
C ARG A 4 -59.85 18.01 30.00
N VAL A 5 -60.12 16.92 29.28
CA VAL A 5 -59.09 16.06 28.69
C VAL A 5 -58.75 16.63 27.31
N VAL A 6 -57.49 17.01 27.10
CA VAL A 6 -56.95 17.35 25.77
C VAL A 6 -56.15 16.13 25.30
N PRO A 7 -56.47 15.53 24.15
CA PRO A 7 -55.64 14.44 23.59
C PRO A 7 -54.32 15.00 23.05
N LEU A 8 -53.22 14.31 23.36
CA LEU A 8 -51.92 14.52 22.72
C LEU A 8 -51.99 13.91 21.31
N GLU A 9 -51.92 14.74 20.28
CA GLU A 9 -51.74 14.30 18.89
C GLU A 9 -50.26 13.92 18.67
N GLU A 10 -50.03 12.65 18.39
CA GLU A 10 -48.75 12.02 18.08
C GLU A 10 -48.33 12.38 16.65
N GLY A 11 -47.38 13.31 16.52
CA GLY A 11 -47.02 13.95 15.24
C GLY A 11 -45.56 13.78 14.85
N LYS A 12 -45.27 12.65 14.19
CA LYS A 12 -44.29 12.48 13.09
C LYS A 12 -42.86 12.98 13.33
N ASP A 13 -42.00 12.07 13.80
CA ASP A 13 -40.55 12.23 13.64
C ASP A 13 -40.19 12.36 12.14
N PRO A 14 -39.43 13.39 11.71
CA PRO A 14 -38.93 13.43 10.36
C PRO A 14 -37.90 12.31 10.23
N ALA A 15 -38.25 11.29 9.46
CA ALA A 15 -37.34 10.26 9.01
C ALA A 15 -36.07 10.93 8.46
N VAL A 16 -34.99 10.88 9.24
CA VAL A 16 -33.66 11.21 8.79
C VAL A 16 -33.36 10.21 7.68
N SER A 17 -33.45 10.69 6.44
CA SER A 17 -32.93 9.98 5.28
C SER A 17 -31.42 9.91 5.48
N ILE A 18 -30.97 8.86 6.16
CA ILE A 18 -29.57 8.45 6.15
C ILE A 18 -29.33 8.00 4.71
N LYS A 19 -28.97 8.98 3.87
CA LYS A 19 -28.32 8.70 2.61
C LYS A 19 -27.09 7.91 2.98
N ALA A 20 -27.15 6.60 2.76
CA ALA A 20 -26.00 5.72 2.83
C ALA A 20 -24.95 6.34 1.91
N SER A 21 -23.99 7.04 2.50
CA SER A 21 -22.80 7.46 1.81
C SER A 21 -22.16 6.17 1.36
N GLN A 22 -22.20 5.94 0.05
CA GLN A 22 -21.51 4.82 -0.57
C GLN A 22 -20.04 4.99 -0.24
N SER A 23 -19.60 4.33 0.84
CA SER A 23 -18.20 4.21 1.19
C SER A 23 -17.59 3.35 0.10
N LYS A 24 -17.07 4.03 -0.93
CA LYS A 24 -16.21 3.39 -1.93
C LYS A 24 -15.17 2.61 -1.13
N PRO A 25 -15.07 1.28 -1.29
CA PRO A 25 -14.06 0.53 -0.58
C PRO A 25 -12.72 1.06 -1.08
N PHE A 26 -11.98 1.74 -0.22
CA PHE A 26 -10.61 2.11 -0.51
C PHE A 26 -9.89 0.81 -0.91
N PRO A 27 -9.28 0.72 -2.10
CA PRO A 27 -8.55 -0.48 -2.47
C PRO A 27 -7.26 -0.50 -1.64
N ILE A 28 -7.32 -1.10 -0.45
CA ILE A 28 -6.14 -1.46 0.36
C ILE A 28 -5.44 -2.69 -0.27
N ARG A 29 -5.77 -3.04 -1.52
CA ARG A 29 -5.02 -4.02 -2.28
C ARG A 29 -3.77 -3.34 -2.81
N PRO A 30 -2.57 -3.92 -2.60
CA PRO A 30 -1.38 -3.37 -3.22
C PRO A 30 -1.58 -3.32 -4.74
N PRO A 31 -1.16 -2.23 -5.40
CA PRO A 31 -1.29 -2.12 -6.84
C PRO A 31 -0.55 -3.26 -7.53
N SER A 32 -1.12 -3.78 -8.62
CA SER A 32 -0.49 -4.81 -9.45
C SER A 32 0.80 -4.31 -10.09
N ASN A 33 0.87 -3.00 -10.39
CA ASN A 33 2.07 -2.32 -10.81
C ASN A 33 2.82 -1.75 -9.60
N LEU A 34 4.00 -2.29 -9.36
CA LEU A 34 4.90 -1.82 -8.29
C LEU A 34 5.62 -0.51 -8.64
N LEU A 35 5.64 -0.15 -9.93
CA LEU A 35 6.21 1.10 -10.41
C LEU A 35 5.17 2.23 -10.30
N HIS A 36 5.51 3.28 -9.55
CA HIS A 36 4.71 4.50 -9.44
C HIS A 36 5.43 5.69 -10.09
N LYS A 37 4.66 6.70 -10.49
CA LYS A 37 5.19 7.98 -11.05
C LYS A 37 5.20 9.13 -10.03
N MET A 38 4.98 8.82 -8.74
CA MET A 38 4.96 9.82 -7.67
C MET A 38 6.35 10.40 -7.41
N GLY A 39 6.42 11.69 -7.10
CA GLY A 39 7.65 12.35 -6.66
C GLY A 39 7.89 12.20 -5.14
N ASP A 40 9.11 12.52 -4.68
CA ASP A 40 9.52 12.30 -3.28
C ASP A 40 8.64 13.02 -2.26
N LYS A 41 8.19 14.24 -2.56
CA LYS A 41 7.29 15.00 -1.68
C LYS A 41 5.96 14.27 -1.48
N GLU A 42 5.43 13.67 -2.54
CA GLU A 42 4.19 12.88 -2.48
C GLU A 42 4.42 11.55 -1.74
N LEU A 43 5.54 10.87 -1.99
CA LEU A 43 5.91 9.65 -1.27
C LEU A 43 6.07 9.90 0.22
N LEU A 44 6.75 10.99 0.60
CA LEU A 44 6.94 11.39 1.99
C LEU A 44 5.60 11.70 2.66
N TRP A 45 4.75 12.49 2.00
CA TRP A 45 3.41 12.79 2.49
C TRP A 45 2.59 11.51 2.70
N ARG A 46 2.62 10.56 1.74
CA ARG A 46 1.96 9.26 1.89
C ARG A 46 2.51 8.43 3.04
N ALA A 47 3.84 8.43 3.22
CA ALA A 47 4.50 7.69 4.30
C ALA A 47 4.27 8.31 5.68
N SER A 48 3.98 9.61 5.77
CA SER A 48 3.70 10.30 7.03
C SER A 48 2.34 9.98 7.65
N PHE A 49 1.42 9.36 6.89
CA PHE A 49 0.11 9.01 7.43
C PHE A 49 0.16 7.82 8.39
N VAL A 50 -0.45 7.98 9.55
CA VAL A 50 -0.71 6.87 10.48
C VAL A 50 -2.00 6.15 10.04
N PRO A 51 -1.98 4.83 9.81
CA PRO A 51 -3.19 4.10 9.45
C PRO A 51 -4.23 4.16 10.59
N GLY A 52 -5.33 4.89 10.38
CA GLY A 52 -6.44 4.97 11.33
C GLY A 52 -7.38 3.74 11.34
N ILE A 53 -6.96 2.62 10.75
CA ILE A 53 -7.80 1.43 10.54
C ILE A 53 -7.66 0.49 11.74
N LYS A 54 -8.71 0.38 12.56
CA LYS A 54 -8.76 -0.54 13.72
C LYS A 54 -8.79 -2.02 13.31
N LYS A 55 -9.46 -2.35 12.19
CA LYS A 55 -9.58 -3.73 11.68
C LYS A 55 -9.52 -3.71 10.15
N TYR A 56 -8.62 -4.50 9.57
CA TYR A 56 -8.51 -4.61 8.11
C TYR A 56 -9.66 -5.47 7.54
N PRO A 57 -10.18 -5.15 6.34
CA PRO A 57 -11.25 -5.92 5.70
C PRO A 57 -10.78 -7.26 5.09
N PHE A 58 -9.54 -7.68 5.39
CA PHE A 58 -8.94 -8.93 4.94
C PHE A 58 -7.94 -9.44 5.99
N LYS A 59 -7.66 -10.75 5.94
CA LYS A 59 -6.63 -11.37 6.78
C LYS A 59 -5.26 -10.84 6.36
N ARG A 60 -4.55 -10.16 7.26
CA ARG A 60 -3.16 -9.78 7.00
C ARG A 60 -2.28 -11.00 7.18
N ILE A 61 -1.56 -11.34 6.13
CA ILE A 61 -0.50 -12.35 6.20
C ILE A 61 0.79 -11.61 6.58
N PRO A 62 1.49 -12.03 7.64
CA PRO A 62 2.78 -11.44 7.98
C PRO A 62 3.75 -11.63 6.81
N LYS A 63 4.40 -10.54 6.40
CA LYS A 63 5.20 -10.48 5.18
C LYS A 63 6.57 -9.88 5.47
N ILE A 64 7.63 -10.52 5.00
CA ILE A 64 9.01 -10.05 5.17
C ILE A 64 9.40 -9.16 3.97
N ALA A 65 10.03 -8.02 4.22
CA ALA A 65 10.56 -7.15 3.17
C ALA A 65 12.08 -7.26 3.10
N PHE A 66 12.60 -7.70 1.95
CA PHE A 66 14.02 -7.72 1.64
C PHE A 66 14.38 -6.47 0.83
N MET A 67 15.38 -5.72 1.30
CA MET A 67 15.92 -4.55 0.61
C MET A 67 17.39 -4.83 0.27
N PHE A 68 17.71 -4.88 -1.01
CA PHE A 68 19.07 -5.11 -1.51
C PHE A 68 19.67 -3.80 -2.00
N LEU A 69 20.66 -3.29 -1.28
CA LEU A 69 21.44 -2.11 -1.68
C LEU A 69 22.69 -2.59 -2.41
N THR A 70 22.81 -2.26 -3.69
CA THR A 70 23.87 -2.80 -4.55
C THR A 70 24.53 -1.70 -5.37
N LYS A 71 25.80 -1.85 -5.70
CA LYS A 71 26.50 -0.93 -6.64
C LYS A 71 26.42 -1.40 -8.10
N GLY A 72 26.01 -2.64 -8.33
CA GLY A 72 25.99 -3.31 -9.63
C GLY A 72 25.07 -4.53 -9.58
N PRO A 73 25.42 -5.67 -10.21
CA PRO A 73 24.57 -6.86 -10.21
C PRO A 73 24.32 -7.37 -8.78
N LEU A 74 23.12 -7.91 -8.54
CA LEU A 74 22.72 -8.42 -7.24
C LEU A 74 23.63 -9.61 -6.85
N PRO A 75 24.46 -9.47 -5.79
CA PRO A 75 25.32 -10.56 -5.35
C PRO A 75 24.46 -11.75 -4.91
N LEU A 76 24.92 -12.96 -5.23
CA LEU A 76 24.25 -14.21 -4.87
C LEU A 76 22.81 -14.32 -5.41
N ALA A 77 22.46 -13.62 -6.49
CA ALA A 77 21.12 -13.67 -7.07
C ALA A 77 20.58 -15.12 -7.27
N PRO A 78 21.36 -16.09 -7.81
CA PRO A 78 20.87 -17.46 -7.95
C PRO A 78 20.55 -18.15 -6.62
N LEU A 79 21.30 -17.84 -5.55
CA LEU A 79 21.04 -18.38 -4.21
C LEU A 79 19.74 -17.80 -3.66
N TRP A 80 19.58 -16.49 -3.77
CA TRP A 80 18.37 -15.79 -3.32
C TRP A 80 17.13 -16.24 -4.10
N GLU A 81 17.23 -16.52 -5.40
CA GLU A 81 16.14 -17.12 -6.17
C GLU A 81 15.72 -18.47 -5.61
N ARG A 82 16.68 -19.34 -5.28
CA ARG A 82 16.40 -20.65 -4.66
C ARG A 82 15.79 -20.51 -3.27
N PHE A 83 16.27 -19.56 -2.48
CA PHE A 83 15.77 -19.30 -1.13
C PHE A 83 14.32 -18.80 -1.15
N LEU A 84 13.99 -17.90 -2.08
CA LEU A 84 12.67 -17.29 -2.18
C LEU A 84 11.65 -18.16 -2.93
N LYS A 85 12.11 -19.11 -3.74
CA LYS A 85 11.24 -20.03 -4.49
C LYS A 85 10.27 -20.76 -3.55
N GLY A 86 8.99 -20.78 -3.94
CA GLY A 86 7.92 -21.45 -3.18
C GLY A 86 7.34 -20.64 -2.02
N HIS A 87 7.90 -19.48 -1.70
CA HIS A 87 7.41 -18.61 -0.61
C HIS A 87 6.63 -17.39 -1.13
N GLU A 88 6.05 -17.51 -2.33
CA GLU A 88 5.35 -16.41 -3.00
C GLU A 88 4.21 -15.88 -2.12
N GLY A 89 4.14 -14.55 -1.97
CA GLY A 89 3.16 -13.88 -1.12
C GLY A 89 3.61 -13.64 0.33
N LEU A 90 4.60 -14.39 0.83
CA LEU A 90 5.17 -14.22 2.18
C LEU A 90 6.32 -13.22 2.24
N TYR A 91 6.80 -12.75 1.08
CA TYR A 91 7.88 -11.77 1.01
C TYR A 91 7.69 -10.71 -0.08
N SER A 92 8.32 -9.55 0.14
CA SER A 92 8.48 -8.47 -0.84
C SER A 92 9.97 -8.26 -1.05
N VAL A 93 10.40 -8.13 -2.31
CA VAL A 93 11.80 -7.78 -2.64
C VAL A 93 11.85 -6.39 -3.24
N TYR A 94 12.84 -5.62 -2.81
CA TYR A 94 13.20 -4.31 -3.33
C TYR A 94 14.70 -4.29 -3.63
N ILE A 95 15.08 -3.77 -4.79
CA ILE A 95 16.48 -3.68 -5.23
C ILE A 95 16.79 -2.23 -5.53
N HIS A 96 17.81 -1.68 -4.88
CA HIS A 96 18.27 -0.32 -5.09
C HIS A 96 19.73 -0.35 -5.58
N PRO A 97 19.95 -0.44 -6.90
CA PRO A 97 21.28 -0.37 -7.49
C PRO A 97 21.75 1.09 -7.65
N LEU A 98 23.01 1.25 -8.06
CA LEU A 98 23.56 2.53 -8.48
C LEU A 98 22.77 3.09 -9.68
N PRO A 99 22.60 4.43 -9.84
CA PRO A 99 21.78 4.99 -10.91
C PRO A 99 22.27 4.64 -12.32
N THR A 100 23.56 4.31 -12.44
CA THR A 100 24.21 3.92 -13.70
C THR A 100 23.99 2.44 -14.06
N PHE A 101 23.37 1.66 -13.17
CA PHE A 101 23.18 0.22 -13.34
C PHE A 101 21.69 -0.14 -13.41
N GLU A 102 21.32 -0.76 -14.53
CA GLU A 102 19.98 -1.31 -14.75
C GLU A 102 20.01 -2.83 -14.70
N ALA A 103 19.31 -3.41 -13.73
CA ALA A 103 19.28 -4.85 -13.53
C ALA A 103 18.19 -5.49 -14.41
N LYS A 104 18.59 -6.29 -15.41
CA LYS A 104 17.66 -7.00 -16.29
C LYS A 104 17.40 -8.40 -15.75
N PHE A 105 16.20 -8.60 -15.18
CA PHE A 105 15.74 -9.91 -14.72
C PHE A 105 14.63 -10.46 -15.63
N PRO A 106 14.65 -11.76 -15.97
CA PRO A 106 13.58 -12.38 -16.74
C PRO A 106 12.25 -12.29 -15.98
N SER A 107 11.12 -12.36 -16.70
CA SER A 107 9.78 -12.27 -16.10
C SER A 107 9.48 -13.37 -15.08
N SER A 108 10.18 -14.50 -15.16
CA SER A 108 10.10 -15.62 -14.20
C SER A 108 10.86 -15.40 -12.90
N SER A 109 11.77 -14.42 -12.85
CA SER A 109 12.60 -14.17 -11.67
C SER A 109 11.82 -13.42 -10.59
N VAL A 110 12.10 -13.76 -9.32
CA VAL A 110 11.55 -13.06 -8.14
C VAL A 110 11.96 -11.58 -8.09
N PHE A 111 13.00 -11.22 -8.83
CA PHE A 111 13.54 -9.86 -8.93
C PHE A 111 12.93 -9.03 -10.06
N HIS A 112 12.07 -9.63 -10.89
CA HIS A 112 11.45 -8.93 -12.01
C HIS A 112 10.63 -7.72 -11.54
N ARG A 113 10.92 -6.54 -12.12
CA ARG A 113 10.28 -5.25 -11.78
C ARG A 113 10.32 -4.91 -10.27
N ARG A 114 11.38 -5.34 -9.58
CA ARG A 114 11.63 -5.01 -8.16
C ARG A 114 12.68 -3.91 -7.97
N GLN A 115 13.20 -3.36 -9.06
CA GLN A 115 14.18 -2.27 -9.03
C GLN A 115 13.50 -0.95 -8.67
N ILE A 116 14.04 -0.28 -7.65
CA ILE A 116 13.72 1.10 -7.28
C ILE A 116 14.82 1.98 -7.92
N PRO A 117 14.45 2.91 -8.81
CA PRO A 117 15.42 3.81 -9.42
C PRO A 117 16.03 4.72 -8.36
N SER A 118 17.35 4.82 -8.37
CA SER A 118 18.09 5.70 -7.48
C SER A 118 18.24 7.09 -8.10
N GLN A 119 18.15 8.13 -7.27
CA GLN A 119 18.37 9.49 -7.73
C GLN A 119 19.85 9.82 -7.74
N VAL A 120 20.32 10.42 -8.84
CA VAL A 120 21.69 10.95 -8.92
C VAL A 120 21.76 12.21 -8.06
N ARG A 121 22.55 12.18 -6.99
CA ARG A 121 22.90 13.43 -6.30
C ARG A 121 23.99 14.13 -7.12
N LYS A 122 23.68 15.33 -7.62
CA LYS A 122 24.72 16.24 -8.10
C LYS A 122 25.51 16.72 -6.88
N CYS A 123 26.76 16.30 -6.76
CA CYS A 123 27.70 17.02 -5.90
C CYS A 123 27.96 18.36 -6.58
N LEU A 124 27.50 19.44 -5.93
CA LEU A 124 27.93 20.78 -6.27
C LEU A 124 29.29 20.97 -5.58
N TYR A 125 30.33 21.13 -6.38
CA TYR A 125 31.65 21.61 -5.94
C TYR A 125 31.62 23.13 -5.93
#